data_AF-A0A9E3TU70-F1
#
_entry.id   AF-A0A9E3TU70-F1
#
_cell.length_a   1.000
_cell.length_b   1.000
_cell.length_c   1.000
_cell.angle_alpha   90.00
_cell.angle_beta   90.00
_cell.angle_gamma   90.00
#
_symmetry.space_group_name_H-M   'P 1'
#
loop_
_entity.id
_entity.type
_entity.pdbx_description
1 polymer ?
#
loop_
_entity_poly.entity_id
_entity_poly.type
_entity_poly.pdbx_seq_one_letter_code
_entity_poly.pdbx_strand_id
1 'polypeptide(L)' 'MKLLMMIAPPSRTDEVRALIGELDVHAYTELNEVTGEGATGKHLGTHVWPGSSHLTFTVVPDDKAEELFRA' A
#
# COMPACT_ATOMS: atom_id res chain seq x y z
N MET A 1 15.93 4.31 9.90
CA MET A 1 15.16 3.42 8.99
C MET A 1 13.71 3.39 9.44
N LYS A 2 12.77 3.40 8.50
CA LYS A 2 11.33 3.23 8.74
C LYS A 2 10.78 2.14 7.82
N LEU A 3 9.74 1.46 8.29
CA LEU A 3 8.88 0.62 7.46
C LEU A 3 7.66 1.45 7.06
N LEU A 4 7.46 1.62 5.76
CA LEU A 4 6.25 2.22 5.20
C LEU A 4 5.34 1.10 4.71
N MET A 5 4.11 1.09 5.19
CA MET A 5 3.06 0.16 4.76
C MET A 5 1.93 0.98 4.15
N MET A 6 1.61 0.68 2.89
CA MET A 6 0.57 1.33 2.12
C MET A 6 -0.51 0.30 1.81
N ILE A 7 -1.76 0.66 2.09
CA ILE A 7 -2.93 -0.18 1.81
C ILE A 7 -3.81 0.61 0.86
N ALA A 8 -4.05 0.04 -0.32
CA ALA A 8 -4.86 0.67 -1.35
C ALA A 8 -5.85 -0.33 -1.96
N PRO A 9 -6.95 0.15 -2.57
CA PRO A 9 -7.78 -0.71 -3.40
C PRO A 9 -6.96 -1.29 -4.57
N PRO A 10 -7.28 -2.50 -5.07
CA PRO A 10 -6.56 -3.12 -6.19
C PRO A 10 -6.49 -2.26 -7.45
N SER A 11 -7.47 -1.36 -7.66
CA SER A 11 -7.50 -0.44 -8.80
C SER A 11 -6.42 0.64 -8.76
N ARG A 12 -5.75 0.85 -7.62
CA ARG A 12 -4.71 1.88 -7.44
C ARG A 12 -3.31 1.30 -7.23
N THR A 13 -3.14 -0.01 -7.38
CA THR A 13 -1.85 -0.67 -7.17
C THR A 13 -0.76 -0.11 -8.09
N ASP A 14 -1.09 0.18 -9.36
CA ASP A 14 -0.11 0.71 -10.30
C ASP A 14 0.30 2.15 -9.99
N GLU A 15 -0.59 2.97 -9.42
CA GLU A 15 -0.25 4.31 -8.91
C GLU A 15 0.75 4.21 -7.75
N VAL A 16 0.53 3.27 -6.82
CA VAL A 16 1.45 3.04 -5.69
C VAL A 16 2.82 2.58 -6.17
N ARG A 17 2.86 1.67 -7.15
CA ARG A 17 4.14 1.20 -7.74
C ARG A 17 4.88 2.31 -8.48
N ALA A 18 4.17 3.15 -9.22
CA ALA A 18 4.75 4.31 -9.89
C ALA A 18 5.37 5.28 -8.87
N LEU A 19 4.65 5.61 -7.80
CA LEU A 19 5.13 6.48 -6.73
C LEU A 19 6.43 5.98 -6.09
N ILE A 20 6.49 4.68 -5.77
CA ILE A 20 7.67 4.03 -5.21
C ILE A 20 8.85 4.11 -6.18
N GLY A 21 8.60 3.90 -7.47
CA GLY A 21 9.61 3.98 -8.53
C GLY A 21 10.14 5.40 -8.76
N GLU A 22 9.26 6.41 -8.78
CA GLU A 22 9.63 7.82 -8.94
C GLU A 22 10.54 8.33 -7.81
N LEU A 23 10.36 7.79 -6.61
CA LEU A 23 11.14 8.14 -5.42
C LEU A 23 12.41 7.28 -5.25
N ASP A 24 12.83 6.58 -6.30
CA ASP A 24 14.07 5.78 -6.36
C ASP A 24 14.12 4.66 -5.31
N VAL A 25 12.95 4.09 -4.95
CA VAL A 25 12.85 2.97 -4.02
C VAL A 25 12.66 1.68 -4.80
N HIS A 26 13.74 0.92 -4.95
CA HIS A 26 13.76 -0.30 -5.76
C HIS A 26 13.45 -1.59 -4.99
N ALA A 27 13.19 -1.49 -3.69
CA ALA A 27 12.93 -2.64 -2.82
C ALA A 27 11.57 -2.47 -2.14
N TYR A 28 10.55 -3.18 -2.65
CA TYR A 28 9.25 -3.29 -2.00
C TYR A 28 8.73 -4.73 -2.07
N THR A 29 7.81 -5.05 -1.16
CA THR A 29 7.10 -6.32 -1.12
C THR A 29 5.61 -6.07 -1.16
N GLU A 30 4.86 -6.96 -1.80
CA GLU A 30 3.41 -6.85 -1.94
C GLU A 30 2.69 -8.07 -1.42
N LEU A 31 1.52 -7.84 -0.83
CA LEU A 31 0.53 -8.85 -0.49
C LEU A 31 -0.79 -8.48 -1.17
N ASN A 32 -1.20 -9.31 -2.12
CA ASN A 32 -2.48 -9.17 -2.81
C ASN A 32 -3.62 -9.73 -1.94
N GLU A 33 -4.84 -9.26 -2.22
CA GLU A 33 -6.09 -9.77 -1.64
C GLU A 33 -6.15 -9.75 -0.10
N VAL A 34 -5.51 -8.75 0.52
CA VAL A 34 -5.58 -8.58 1.97
C VAL A 34 -6.98 -8.13 2.41
N THR A 35 -7.41 -8.59 3.57
CA THR A 35 -8.72 -8.27 4.14
C THR A 35 -8.57 -7.29 5.30
N GLY A 36 -9.59 -6.45 5.53
CA GLY A 36 -9.57 -5.48 6.61
C GLY A 36 -10.82 -4.62 6.71
N GLU A 37 -10.79 -3.69 7.67
CA GLU A 37 -11.82 -2.67 7.89
C GLU A 37 -11.15 -1.31 8.01
N GLY A 38 -11.60 -0.36 7.19
CA GLY A 38 -11.15 1.02 7.21
C GLY A 38 -12.30 1.98 7.49
N ALA A 39 -12.03 3.29 7.42
CA ALA A 39 -13.04 4.33 7.62
C ALA A 39 -14.22 4.24 6.63
N THR A 40 -14.00 3.65 5.44
CA THR A 40 -15.00 3.47 4.39
C THR A 40 -15.75 2.13 4.48
N GLY A 41 -15.40 1.26 5.43
CA GLY A 41 -16.05 -0.02 5.65
C GLY A 41 -15.13 -1.24 5.50
N LYS A 42 -15.76 -2.41 5.42
CA LYS A 42 -15.12 -3.73 5.44
C LYS A 42 -14.84 -4.25 4.03
N HIS A 43 -13.63 -4.77 3.82
CA HIS A 43 -13.19 -5.46 2.61
C HIS A 43 -12.69 -6.86 3.03
N LEU A 44 -13.60 -7.84 3.07
CA LEU A 44 -13.30 -9.19 3.62
C LEU A 44 -13.34 -10.30 2.56
N GLY A 45 -13.53 -9.96 1.28
CA GLY A 45 -13.62 -10.95 0.20
C GLY A 45 -14.83 -11.90 0.31
N THR A 46 -15.88 -11.51 1.03
CA THR A 46 -17.08 -12.35 1.23
C THR A 46 -18.26 -11.82 0.43
N HIS A 47 -19.34 -12.59 0.34
CA HIS A 47 -20.56 -12.16 -0.35
C HIS A 47 -21.26 -10.97 0.36
N VAL A 48 -21.06 -10.82 1.67
CA VAL A 48 -21.63 -9.72 2.47
C VAL A 48 -20.72 -8.49 2.42
N TRP A 49 -19.40 -8.71 2.43
CA TRP A 49 -18.37 -7.67 2.37
C TRP A 49 -17.42 -7.96 1.21
N PRO A 50 -17.82 -7.58 -0.03
CA PRO A 50 -17.06 -7.89 -1.23
C PRO A 50 -15.78 -7.05 -1.31
N GLY A 51 -14.87 -7.53 -2.14
CA GLY A 51 -13.60 -6.87 -2.40
C GLY A 51 -12.52 -7.16 -1.36
N SER A 52 -11.31 -6.81 -1.73
CA SER A 52 -10.09 -6.92 -0.94
C SER A 52 -9.26 -5.66 -1.13
N SER A 53 -8.15 -5.55 -0.40
CA SER A 53 -7.15 -4.50 -0.59
C SER A 53 -5.84 -5.10 -1.09
N HIS A 54 -4.94 -4.22 -1.51
CA HIS A 54 -3.56 -4.52 -1.85
C HIS A 54 -2.65 -3.85 -0.85
N LEU A 55 -1.70 -4.60 -0.30
CA LEU A 55 -0.74 -4.08 0.67
C LEU A 55 0.65 -4.07 0.05
N THR A 56 1.27 -2.91 0.02
CA THR A 56 2.66 -2.72 -0.44
C THR A 56 3.47 -2.14 0.70
N PHE A 57 4.67 -2.68 0.94
CA PHE A 57 5.55 -2.18 1.98
C PHE A 57 7.01 -2.15 1.55
N THR A 58 7.75 -1.19 2.12
CA THR A 58 9.16 -0.97 1.85
C THR A 58 9.86 -0.46 3.12
N VAL A 59 11.16 -0.76 3.23
CA VAL A 59 12.02 -0.26 4.32
C VAL A 59 12.98 0.75 3.73
N VAL A 60 12.87 2.00 4.20
CA VAL A 60 13.64 3.13 3.66
C VAL A 60 14.34 3.92 4.78
N PRO A 61 15.38 4.70 4.44
CA PRO A 61 15.93 5.74 5.31
C PRO A 61 14.86 6.75 5.78
N ASP A 62 15.11 7.44 6.89
CA ASP A 62 14.11 8.31 7.54
C ASP A 62 13.73 9.52 6.68
N ASP A 63 14.69 10.08 5.94
CA ASP A 63 14.52 11.17 4.98
C ASP A 63 13.62 10.76 3.80
N LYS A 64 13.88 9.59 3.21
CA LYS A 64 13.04 8.98 2.16
C LYS A 64 11.63 8.66 2.66
N ALA A 65 11.49 8.29 3.94
CA ALA A 65 10.18 7.96 4.50
C ALA A 65 9.24 9.18 4.54
N GLU A 66 9.77 10.34 4.91
CA GLU A 66 9.03 11.60 4.93
C GLU A 66 8.66 12.07 3.51
N GLU A 67 9.55 11.86 2.54
CA GLU A 67 9.29 12.17 1.12
C GLU A 67 8.13 11.32 0.58
N LEU A 68 8.17 10.00 0.79
CA LEU A 68 7.12 9.06 0.43
C LEU A 68 5.78 9.36 1.10
N PHE A 69 5.79 9.83 2.36
CA PHE A 69 4.56 10.11 3.09
C PHE A 69 3.84 11.38 2.61
N ARG A 70 4.57 12.32 2.00
CA ARG A 70 4.02 13.61 1.55
C ARG A 70 3.54 13.62 0.10
N ALA A 71 3.99 12.66 -0.70
CA ALA A 71 3.64 12.53 -2.10
C ALA A 71 2.26 11.86 -2.27
#